data_AF-A0A8C3S1Z6-F1
#
_entry.id   AF-A0A8C3S1Z6-F1
#
_cell.length_a   1.000
_cell.length_b   1.000
_cell.length_c   1.000
_cell.angle_alpha   90.00
_cell.angle_beta   90.00
_cell.angle_gamma   90.00
#
_symmetry.space_group_name_H-M   'P 1'
#
loop_
_entity.id
_entity.type
_entity.pdbx_description
1 polymer ?
#
loop_
_entity_poly.entity_id
_entity_poly.type
_entity_poly.pdbx_seq_one_letter_code
_entity_poly.pdbx_strand_id
1 'polypeptide(L)'
;MALRCDWPWRCAVSAPFFPLGGGGASSLAGWGAGKMAAEQPSGIPSVAIDPDGVFKYVLIRVRPARGQGPARDIVRGHAWAEYHADIYDKTAAEIEKQGYDCECLGGGRISHQSKEKKIHVYGYSVGFGRAKHSVSTKILKDEYPDYVVTWADEGY
;
A
#
# COMPACT_ATOMS: atom_id res chain seq x y z
N MET A 1 -1.72 25.54 -26.96
CA MET A 1 -0.66 24.94 -26.12
C MET A 1 -1.07 23.50 -25.79
N ALA A 2 -0.81 22.56 -26.71
CA ALA A 2 -1.10 21.15 -26.53
C ALA A 2 0.14 20.38 -27.00
N LEU A 3 0.97 19.95 -26.06
CA LEU A 3 2.11 19.09 -26.33
C LEU A 3 1.59 17.66 -26.42
N ARG A 4 1.33 17.24 -27.66
CA ARG A 4 1.17 15.85 -28.05
C ARG A 4 2.49 15.13 -27.75
N CYS A 5 2.42 14.14 -26.86
CA CYS A 5 3.46 13.14 -26.69
C CYS A 5 3.51 12.27 -27.95
N ASP A 6 4.61 12.41 -28.67
CA ASP A 6 5.06 11.50 -29.71
C ASP A 6 5.79 10.35 -29.01
N TRP A 7 5.30 9.12 -29.13
CA TRP A 7 6.16 7.94 -28.98
C TRP A 7 5.69 6.83 -29.93
N PRO A 8 6.58 6.34 -30.81
CA PRO A 8 6.20 5.49 -31.93
C PRO A 8 6.13 4.00 -31.58
N TRP A 9 5.43 3.31 -32.47
CA TRP A 9 5.29 1.86 -32.62
C TRP A 9 6.57 1.03 -32.45
N ARG A 10 6.39 -0.18 -31.90
CA ARG A 10 6.82 -1.48 -32.47
C ARG A 10 6.29 -2.60 -31.57
N CYS A 11 5.31 -3.39 -32.02
CA CYS A 11 5.49 -4.60 -32.84
C CYS A 11 6.44 -5.62 -32.21
N ALA A 12 5.91 -6.74 -31.72
CA ALA A 12 6.18 -8.06 -32.29
C ALA A 12 5.56 -9.17 -31.44
N VAL A 13 4.65 -9.91 -32.08
CA VAL A 13 4.30 -11.29 -31.79
C VAL A 13 5.55 -12.17 -31.83
N SER A 14 5.64 -13.18 -30.97
CA SER A 14 6.12 -14.54 -31.31
C SER A 14 6.14 -15.44 -30.08
N ALA A 15 5.31 -16.48 -30.12
CA ALA A 15 5.43 -17.66 -29.27
C ALA A 15 6.51 -18.60 -29.80
N PRO A 16 7.18 -19.37 -28.93
CA PRO A 16 7.50 -20.76 -29.26
C PRO A 16 7.17 -21.70 -28.07
N PHE A 17 6.47 -22.82 -28.32
CA PHE A 17 7.02 -24.13 -28.69
C PHE A 17 7.43 -24.96 -27.45
N PHE A 18 6.57 -25.93 -27.12
CA PHE A 18 6.70 -26.91 -26.04
C PHE A 18 7.53 -28.11 -26.53
N PRO A 19 8.43 -28.67 -25.71
CA PRO A 19 8.69 -30.10 -25.75
C PRO A 19 8.50 -30.78 -24.38
N LEU A 20 7.99 -32.02 -24.47
CA LEU A 20 7.80 -32.99 -23.39
C LEU A 20 9.09 -33.75 -23.06
N GLY A 21 9.24 -34.12 -21.78
CA GLY A 21 10.20 -35.10 -21.24
C GLY A 21 11.10 -34.47 -20.17
N GLY A 22 11.32 -35.00 -18.97
CA GLY A 22 11.01 -36.26 -18.33
C GLY A 22 12.07 -36.50 -17.24
N GLY A 23 11.65 -36.73 -15.99
CA GLY A 23 12.44 -37.38 -14.92
C GLY A 23 13.44 -36.51 -14.12
N GLY A 24 13.39 -36.65 -12.79
CA GLY A 24 14.48 -36.26 -11.88
C GLY A 24 14.04 -35.53 -10.62
N ALA A 25 13.91 -36.28 -9.52
CA ALA A 25 13.67 -35.75 -8.19
C ALA A 25 14.89 -34.97 -7.65
N SER A 26 14.67 -33.78 -7.08
CA SER A 26 15.30 -33.34 -5.82
C SER A 26 14.93 -31.90 -5.46
N SER A 27 14.41 -31.79 -4.24
CA SER A 27 14.82 -30.81 -3.23
C SER A 27 14.42 -29.33 -3.36
N LEU A 28 13.72 -28.90 -2.30
CA LEU A 28 13.84 -27.59 -1.64
C LEU A 28 13.50 -26.34 -2.46
N ALA A 29 12.25 -25.91 -2.33
CA ALA A 29 11.88 -24.60 -1.80
C ALA A 29 10.37 -24.42 -2.02
N GLY A 30 9.59 -24.41 -0.94
CA GLY A 30 8.20 -24.02 -0.99
C GLY A 30 8.11 -22.53 -1.28
N TRP A 31 8.22 -22.15 -2.55
CA TRP A 31 7.81 -20.82 -3.00
C TRP A 31 6.29 -20.86 -3.14
N GLY A 32 5.61 -20.28 -2.15
CA GLY A 32 4.17 -20.10 -2.18
C GLY A 32 3.76 -19.34 -3.45
N ALA A 33 3.00 -20.02 -4.29
CA ALA A 33 2.31 -19.41 -5.41
C ALA A 33 1.24 -18.44 -4.88
N GLY A 34 1.41 -17.15 -5.19
CA GLY A 34 0.44 -16.10 -4.90
C GLY A 34 0.15 -15.27 -6.15
N LYS A 35 -0.90 -15.64 -6.89
CA LYS A 35 -1.71 -14.85 -7.84
C LYS A 35 -1.00 -13.70 -8.61
N MET A 36 -0.76 -13.92 -9.91
CA MET A 36 -0.69 -12.84 -10.89
C MET A 36 -2.12 -12.32 -11.14
N ALA A 37 -2.41 -11.07 -10.76
CA ALA A 37 -3.68 -10.40 -11.01
C ALA A 37 -3.47 -9.03 -11.68
N ALA A 38 -4.37 -8.73 -12.61
CA ALA A 38 -4.33 -7.68 -13.61
C ALA A 38 -3.98 -6.26 -13.13
N GLU A 39 -3.45 -5.48 -14.08
CA GLU A 39 -3.02 -4.08 -14.06
C GLU A 39 -4.05 -3.14 -13.37
N GLN A 40 -3.82 -2.98 -12.08
CA GLN A 40 -4.21 -1.87 -11.22
C GLN A 40 -2.86 -1.18 -10.86
N PRO A 41 -2.71 -0.26 -9.90
CA PRO A 41 -1.43 -0.17 -9.18
C PRO A 41 -1.20 -1.49 -8.41
N SER A 42 -1.11 -2.62 -9.12
CA SER A 42 -1.34 -3.99 -8.62
C SER A 42 -0.24 -4.51 -7.69
N GLY A 43 0.78 -3.69 -7.41
CA GLY A 43 1.79 -3.94 -6.39
C GLY A 43 1.69 -3.07 -5.14
N ILE A 44 0.79 -2.08 -5.09
CA ILE A 44 0.68 -1.18 -3.94
C ILE A 44 -0.45 -1.68 -3.03
N PRO A 45 -0.14 -2.30 -1.87
CA PRO A 45 -1.16 -2.77 -0.94
C PRO A 45 -1.93 -1.58 -0.37
N SER A 46 -3.23 -1.73 -0.11
CA SER A 46 -4.03 -0.63 0.46
C SER A 46 -3.63 -0.36 1.92
N VAL A 47 -3.20 -1.39 2.63
CA VAL A 47 -2.64 -1.29 3.98
C VAL A 47 -1.25 -1.91 4.00
N ALA A 48 -0.28 -1.21 4.56
CA ALA A 48 0.97 -1.83 4.99
C ALA A 48 1.28 -1.34 6.40
N ILE A 49 1.08 -2.22 7.36
CA ILE A 49 1.33 -1.97 8.77
C ILE A 49 2.19 -3.07 9.39
N ASP A 50 2.98 -2.73 10.40
CA ASP A 50 3.69 -3.73 11.21
C ASP A 50 2.68 -4.66 11.92
N PRO A 51 2.97 -5.97 12.06
CA PRO A 51 2.04 -6.94 12.63
C PRO A 51 1.83 -6.77 14.14
N ASP A 52 2.75 -6.12 14.85
CA ASP A 52 2.62 -5.87 16.28
C ASP A 52 3.33 -4.60 16.73
N GLY A 53 2.84 -4.04 17.83
CA GLY A 53 3.40 -2.86 18.48
C GLY A 53 2.57 -1.60 18.27
N VAL A 54 3.10 -0.48 18.75
CA VAL A 54 2.49 0.84 18.60
C VAL A 54 3.40 1.67 17.73
N PHE A 55 2.88 2.14 16.60
CA PHE A 55 3.66 2.87 15.61
C PHE A 55 2.87 4.01 14.98
N LYS A 56 3.60 4.92 14.35
CA LYS A 56 3.01 6.06 13.65
C LYS A 56 2.50 5.59 12.30
N TYR A 57 1.41 6.20 11.84
CA TYR A 57 0.85 5.93 10.53
C TYR A 57 0.44 7.22 9.82
N VAL A 58 0.44 7.15 8.49
CA VAL A 58 -0.05 8.20 7.60
C VAL A 58 -1.13 7.65 6.68
N LEU A 59 -2.13 8.48 6.41
CA LEU A 59 -3.14 8.23 5.39
C LEU A 59 -2.75 9.01 4.14
N ILE A 60 -2.50 8.29 3.05
CA ILE A 60 -2.02 8.86 1.81
C ILE A 60 -3.05 8.60 0.73
N ARG A 61 -3.41 9.63 -0.02
CA ARG A 61 -4.24 9.52 -1.22
C ARG A 61 -3.34 9.43 -2.44
N VAL A 62 -3.45 8.32 -3.15
CA VAL A 62 -2.73 8.03 -4.38
C VAL A 62 -3.64 8.33 -5.56
N ARG A 63 -3.13 9.09 -6.52
CA ARG A 63 -3.83 9.43 -7.77
C ARG A 63 -2.88 9.22 -8.95
N PRO A 64 -3.36 8.89 -10.15
CA PRO A 64 -2.47 8.77 -11.31
C PRO A 64 -1.91 10.14 -11.72
N ALA A 65 -0.60 10.24 -11.90
CA ALA A 65 0.06 11.50 -12.28
C ALA A 65 -0.29 11.96 -13.70
N ARG A 66 -0.60 10.99 -14.58
CA ARG A 66 -0.80 11.19 -16.02
C ARG A 66 -2.27 11.07 -16.49
N GLY A 67 -3.24 11.34 -15.62
CA GLY A 67 -4.65 11.33 -16.02
C GLY A 67 -5.64 11.65 -14.89
N GLN A 68 -6.92 11.81 -15.25
CA GLN A 68 -8.03 11.84 -14.30
C GLN A 68 -8.49 10.40 -14.04
N GLY A 69 -7.88 9.73 -13.07
CA GLY A 69 -8.30 8.40 -12.62
C GLY A 69 -8.79 8.43 -11.17
N PRO A 70 -9.43 7.34 -10.71
CA PRO A 70 -9.96 7.26 -9.35
C PRO A 70 -8.82 7.36 -8.34
N ALA A 71 -8.92 8.31 -7.41
CA ALA A 71 -8.02 8.40 -6.27
C ALA A 71 -8.25 7.22 -5.33
N ARG A 72 -7.18 6.72 -4.72
CA ARG A 72 -7.21 5.63 -3.73
C ARG A 72 -6.56 6.07 -2.45
N ASP A 73 -7.18 5.72 -1.34
CA ASP A 73 -6.64 6.00 -0.02
C ASP A 73 -5.88 4.76 0.46
N ILE A 74 -4.63 4.94 0.86
CA ILE A 74 -3.75 3.90 1.40
C ILE A 74 -3.30 4.26 2.81
N VAL A 75 -3.14 3.24 3.64
CA VAL A 75 -2.64 3.37 5.01
C VAL A 75 -1.23 2.79 5.06
N ARG A 76 -0.30 3.58 5.59
CA ARG A 76 1.10 3.16 5.81
C ARG A 76 1.49 3.44 7.25
N GLY A 77 2.01 2.44 7.94
CA GLY A 77 2.47 2.58 9.31
C GLY A 77 3.59 1.58 9.62
N HIS A 78 4.71 2.06 10.13
CA HIS A 78 5.83 1.19 10.42
C HIS A 78 6.49 1.57 11.74
N ALA A 79 6.95 0.57 12.49
CA ALA A 79 7.61 0.80 13.77
C ALA A 79 9.02 1.41 13.62
N TRP A 80 9.68 1.19 12.48
CA TRP A 80 11.02 1.75 12.21
C TRP A 80 11.00 3.26 11.94
N ALA A 81 9.84 3.83 11.57
CA ALA A 81 9.76 5.23 11.19
C ALA A 81 9.54 6.11 12.42
N GLU A 82 10.54 6.95 12.71
CA GLU A 82 10.45 7.90 13.82
C GLU A 82 9.49 9.04 13.52
N TYR A 83 9.30 9.45 12.26
CA TYR A 83 8.35 10.50 11.88
C TYR A 83 7.40 10.06 10.78
N HIS A 84 6.25 10.75 10.73
CA HIS A 84 5.25 10.58 9.66
C HIS A 84 5.82 10.90 8.28
N ALA A 85 6.77 11.84 8.21
CA ALA A 85 7.42 12.25 6.99
C ALA A 85 8.25 11.11 6.38
N ASP A 86 9.01 10.35 7.18
CA ASP A 86 9.83 9.22 6.68
C ASP A 86 8.97 8.16 5.99
N ILE A 87 7.80 7.85 6.57
CA ILE A 87 6.85 6.91 5.97
C ILE A 87 6.31 7.46 4.65
N TYR A 88 5.95 8.74 4.65
CA TYR A 88 5.43 9.42 3.46
C TYR A 88 6.47 9.47 2.35
N ASP A 89 7.69 9.92 2.62
CA ASP A 89 8.76 10.12 1.63
C ASP A 89 9.15 8.80 0.96
N LYS A 90 9.30 7.73 1.76
CA LYS A 90 9.57 6.39 1.24
C LYS A 90 8.43 5.89 0.36
N THR A 91 7.20 6.04 0.83
CA THR A 91 6.02 5.60 0.07
C THR A 91 5.85 6.42 -1.21
N ALA A 92 6.04 7.73 -1.14
CA ALA A 92 5.98 8.65 -2.26
C ALA A 92 6.98 8.24 -3.33
N ALA A 93 8.24 8.04 -2.96
CA ALA A 93 9.28 7.62 -3.89
C ALA A 93 8.97 6.29 -4.61
N GLU A 94 8.31 5.33 -3.95
CA GLU A 94 7.88 4.07 -4.57
C GLU A 94 6.69 4.25 -5.53
N ILE A 95 5.77 5.15 -5.19
CA ILE A 95 4.55 5.45 -5.94
C ILE A 95 4.83 6.32 -7.17
N GLU A 96 5.68 7.33 -7.02
CA GLU A 96 6.13 8.22 -8.09
C GLU A 96 6.93 7.46 -9.15
N LYS A 97 7.74 6.46 -8.75
CA LYS A 97 8.41 5.54 -9.68
C LYS A 97 7.42 4.76 -10.55
N GLN A 98 6.21 4.53 -10.06
CA GLN A 98 5.13 3.88 -10.80
C GLN A 98 4.30 4.86 -11.63
N GLY A 99 4.58 6.17 -11.56
CA GLY A 99 3.85 7.20 -12.29
C GLY A 99 2.56 7.65 -11.61
N TYR A 100 2.48 7.52 -10.29
CA TYR A 100 1.37 8.00 -9.48
C TYR A 100 1.83 9.16 -8.58
N ASP A 101 0.92 10.09 -8.34
CA ASP A 101 1.04 11.15 -7.35
C ASP A 101 0.51 10.64 -6.00
N CYS A 102 1.14 11.07 -4.92
CA CYS A 102 0.67 10.85 -3.56
C CYS A 102 0.39 12.17 -2.84
N GLU A 103 -0.65 12.20 -2.02
CA GLU A 103 -1.06 13.35 -1.22
C GLU A 103 -1.27 12.90 0.22
N CYS A 104 -0.59 13.52 1.18
CA CYS A 104 -0.78 13.20 2.59
C CYS A 104 -2.08 13.84 3.11
N LEU A 105 -3.04 13.02 3.52
CA LEU A 105 -4.31 13.48 4.11
C LEU A 105 -4.24 13.66 5.63
N GLY A 106 -3.10 13.32 6.24
CA GLY A 106 -2.87 13.39 7.68
C GLY A 106 -2.24 12.12 8.24
N GLY A 107 -2.08 12.07 9.57
CA GLY A 107 -1.59 10.87 10.24
C GLY A 107 -2.10 10.72 11.66
N GLY A 108 -1.53 9.73 12.35
CA GLY A 108 -1.79 9.43 13.75
C GLY A 108 -0.91 8.29 14.25
N ARG A 109 -1.41 7.52 15.21
CA ARG A 109 -0.81 6.30 15.75
C ARG A 109 -1.76 5.11 15.59
N ILE A 110 -1.18 3.95 15.37
CA ILE A 110 -1.87 2.67 15.36
C ILE A 110 -1.23 1.81 16.44
N SER A 111 -2.06 1.26 17.33
CA SER A 111 -1.70 0.17 18.21
C SER A 111 -2.21 -1.11 17.57
N HIS A 112 -1.29 -1.95 17.10
CA HIS A 112 -1.59 -3.25 16.53
C HIS A 112 -1.21 -4.32 17.55
N GLN A 113 -2.22 -5.05 18.01
CA GLN A 113 -2.05 -6.18 18.91
C GLN A 113 -2.47 -7.46 18.20
N SER A 114 -1.52 -8.13 17.53
CA SER A 114 -1.77 -9.41 16.87
C SER A 114 -2.27 -10.51 17.82
N LYS A 115 -1.87 -10.45 19.10
CA LYS A 115 -2.31 -11.42 20.14
C LYS A 115 -3.81 -11.31 20.44
N GLU A 116 -4.31 -10.09 20.54
CA GLU A 116 -5.72 -9.82 20.85
C GLU A 116 -6.57 -9.65 19.59
N LYS A 117 -5.94 -9.70 18.40
CA LYS A 117 -6.52 -9.34 17.11
C LYS A 117 -7.23 -7.98 17.17
N LYS A 118 -6.58 -7.00 17.80
CA LYS A 118 -7.11 -5.65 17.98
C LYS A 118 -6.22 -4.64 17.27
N ILE A 119 -6.85 -3.73 16.55
CA ILE A 119 -6.18 -2.57 15.95
C ILE A 119 -6.88 -1.33 16.48
N HIS A 120 -6.13 -0.47 17.16
CA HIS A 120 -6.65 0.78 17.70
C HIS A 120 -5.96 1.96 17.04
N VAL A 121 -6.72 2.79 16.34
CA VAL A 121 -6.24 3.96 15.59
C VAL A 121 -6.57 5.24 16.36
N TYR A 122 -5.58 6.05 16.72
CA TYR A 122 -5.79 7.23 17.55
C TYR A 122 -4.72 8.31 17.31
N GLY A 123 -4.98 9.50 17.85
CA GLY A 123 -4.06 10.62 17.80
C GLY A 123 -3.90 11.26 16.44
N TYR A 124 -2.95 12.19 16.35
CA TYR A 124 -2.76 13.03 15.17
C TYR A 124 -1.27 13.16 14.81
N SER A 125 -0.99 13.55 13.56
CA SER A 125 0.36 13.95 13.17
C SER A 125 0.57 15.44 13.44
N VAL A 126 1.68 15.80 14.10
CA VAL A 126 2.02 17.20 14.36
C VAL A 126 2.31 17.96 13.06
N GLY A 127 2.90 17.30 12.06
CA GLY A 127 3.25 17.91 10.78
C GLY A 127 2.10 17.96 9.78
N PHE A 128 1.31 16.88 9.70
CA PHE A 128 0.26 16.73 8.67
C PHE A 128 -1.16 16.89 9.20
N GLY A 129 -1.33 17.09 10.51
CA GLY A 129 -2.63 17.14 11.16
C GLY A 129 -3.26 15.75 11.36
N ARG A 130 -4.56 15.78 11.67
CA ARG A 130 -5.35 14.58 11.97
C ARG A 130 -5.85 13.93 10.68
N ALA A 131 -5.50 12.66 10.47
CA ALA A 131 -6.08 11.87 9.38
C ALA A 131 -7.57 11.60 9.61
N LYS A 132 -8.31 11.32 8.53
CA LYS A 132 -9.68 10.78 8.64
C LYS A 132 -9.64 9.34 9.14
N HIS A 133 -9.64 9.15 10.45
CA HIS A 133 -9.57 7.84 11.10
C HIS A 133 -10.69 6.88 10.65
N SER A 134 -11.88 7.40 10.34
CA SER A 134 -12.97 6.59 9.78
C SER A 134 -12.63 5.96 8.42
N VAL A 135 -11.85 6.65 7.58
CA VAL A 135 -11.37 6.11 6.30
C VAL A 135 -10.32 5.03 6.55
N SER A 136 -9.33 5.33 7.39
CA SER A 136 -8.27 4.38 7.75
C SER A 136 -8.85 3.08 8.32
N THR A 137 -9.83 3.18 9.21
CA THR A 137 -10.46 1.99 9.82
C THR A 137 -11.30 1.18 8.83
N LYS A 138 -11.91 1.81 7.84
CA LYS A 138 -12.59 1.06 6.77
C LYS A 138 -11.59 0.23 5.97
N ILE A 139 -10.47 0.83 5.56
CA ILE A 139 -9.42 0.13 4.80
C ILE A 139 -8.82 -1.00 5.65
N LEU A 140 -8.58 -0.75 6.94
CA LEU A 140 -8.09 -1.77 7.88
C LEU A 140 -9.08 -2.92 8.09
N LYS A 141 -10.40 -2.64 8.12
CA LYS A 141 -11.43 -3.69 8.24
C LYS A 141 -11.53 -4.56 6.99
N ASP A 142 -11.31 -3.98 5.81
CA ASP A 142 -11.25 -4.72 4.56
C ASP A 142 -10.07 -5.69 4.53
N GLU A 143 -8.90 -5.26 5.02
CA GLU A 143 -7.68 -6.10 5.06
C GLU A 143 -7.67 -7.09 6.24
N TYR A 144 -8.21 -6.68 7.39
CA TYR A 144 -8.26 -7.47 8.62
C TYR A 144 -9.71 -7.64 9.11
N PRO A 145 -10.54 -8.44 8.41
CA PRO A 145 -11.93 -8.67 8.78
C PRO A 145 -12.08 -9.40 10.13
N ASP A 146 -11.10 -10.22 10.49
CA ASP A 146 -11.05 -10.95 11.76
C ASP A 146 -10.59 -10.11 12.96
N TYR A 147 -10.17 -8.86 12.72
CA TYR A 147 -9.64 -7.98 13.76
C TYR A 147 -10.68 -6.97 14.23
N VAL A 148 -10.64 -6.67 15.51
CA VAL A 148 -11.44 -5.60 16.10
C VAL A 148 -10.72 -4.28 15.85
N VAL A 149 -11.10 -3.62 14.75
CA VAL A 149 -10.58 -2.29 14.39
C VAL A 149 -11.43 -1.20 15.05
N THR A 150 -10.82 -0.44 15.95
CA THR A 150 -11.41 0.70 16.65
C THR A 150 -10.63 1.98 16.35
N TRP A 151 -11.30 3.12 16.44
CA TRP A 151 -10.64 4.41 16.33
C TRP A 151 -11.17 5.38 17.37
N ALA A 152 -10.32 6.34 17.75
CA ALA A 152 -10.66 7.42 18.66
C ALA A 152 -10.20 8.77 18.09
N ASP A 153 -11.06 9.78 18.14
CA ASP A 153 -10.71 11.18 17.86
C ASP A 153 -9.90 11.82 19.01
N GLU A 154 -9.97 11.25 20.20
CA GLU A 154 -9.34 11.73 21.43
C GLU A 154 -8.14 10.87 21.80
N GLY A 155 -7.04 11.53 22.21
CA GLY A 155 -5.80 10.89 22.67
C GLY A 155 -4.56 11.42 21.94
N TYR A 156 -3.53 11.80 22.70
CA TYR A 156 -2.18 12.06 22.18
C TYR A 156 -1.31 10.83 22.41
#